data_AF-A0A126R2N0-F1
#
_entry.id   AF-A0A126R2N0-F1
#
_cell.length_a   1.000
_cell.length_b   1.000
_cell.length_c   1.000
_cell.angle_alpha   90.00
_cell.angle_beta   90.00
_cell.angle_gamma   90.00
#
_symmetry.space_group_name_H-M   'P 1'
#
loop_
_entity.id
_entity.type
_entity.pdbx_description
1 polymer ?
#
loop_
_entity_poly.entity_id
_entity_poly.type
_entity_poly.pdbx_seq_one_letter_code
_entity_poly.pdbx_strand_id
1 'polypeptide(L)'
;MDFVKGVVKKYFRSYNRTLKDGTKKTYKTEQIQVTIPKSDNIFEDKEEVIILSSSQSEEIEDSIEMQRALELFNTMVEDDNQQLEDELNKLKGELEINNSKIDDYNSKIKDLKLELEEYNKKNHFLEDKCSDLKMQIEEDKATIESLESKIKDKNFIISDLNDNLNKLNEKIDAKNSSLLGSNFIGESNEDDVIALSPIQSIADYDYTHYIDLQRQYIALLNKYEKSQEDLYNEKVKVIHYKNLLDKFKNFILRIQ
;
A
#
# COMPACT_ATOMS: atom_id res chain seq x y z
N MET A 1 22.08 66.45 31.00
CA MET A 1 23.00 67.54 30.63
C MET A 1 22.54 68.76 31.39
N ASP A 2 23.41 69.35 32.19
CA ASP A 2 23.06 70.57 32.91
C ASP A 2 23.26 71.75 31.96
N PHE A 3 22.18 72.45 31.64
CA PHE A 3 22.20 73.62 30.77
C PHE A 3 21.65 74.83 31.52
N VAL A 4 22.21 75.99 31.23
CA VAL A 4 21.84 77.25 31.87
C VAL A 4 21.32 78.20 30.82
N LYS A 5 20.17 78.82 31.10
CA LYS A 5 19.58 79.81 30.18
C LYS A 5 20.25 81.17 30.36
N GLY A 6 20.87 81.66 29.29
CA GLY A 6 21.51 82.96 29.24
C GLY A 6 20.96 83.84 28.13
N VAL A 7 21.04 85.16 28.31
CA VAL A 7 20.68 86.12 27.25
C VAL A 7 21.93 86.52 26.49
N VAL A 8 21.90 86.31 25.16
CA VAL A 8 22.99 86.71 24.26
C VAL A 8 22.73 88.12 23.73
N LYS A 9 23.71 89.01 23.90
CA LYS A 9 23.72 90.36 23.29
C LYS A 9 24.90 90.49 22.34
N LYS A 10 24.62 90.96 21.12
CA LYS A 10 25.64 91.25 20.11
C LYS A 10 25.87 92.74 20.02
N TYR A 11 27.13 93.16 20.13
CA TYR A 11 27.53 94.55 20.01
C TYR A 11 28.43 94.73 18.81
N PHE A 12 28.11 95.72 17.99
CA PHE A 12 28.95 96.16 16.87
C PHE A 12 29.59 97.48 17.23
N ARG A 13 30.91 97.56 17.11
CA ARG A 13 31.64 98.82 17.22
C ARG A 13 32.35 99.09 15.91
N SER A 14 32.07 100.24 15.31
CA SER A 14 32.84 100.75 14.18
C SER A 14 33.65 101.95 14.62
N TYR A 15 34.95 101.94 14.36
CA TYR A 15 35.81 103.09 14.60
C TYR A 15 36.66 103.38 13.36
N ASN A 16 36.80 104.67 13.07
CA ASN A 16 37.61 105.14 11.95
C ASN A 16 39.00 105.47 12.46
N ARG A 17 40.02 104.87 11.83
CA ARG A 17 41.42 105.20 12.10
C ARG A 17 42.00 105.84 10.86
N THR A 18 42.55 107.04 11.01
CA THR A 18 43.36 107.66 9.96
C THR A 18 44.72 106.95 9.93
N LEU A 19 45.08 106.40 8.79
CA LEU A 19 46.36 105.76 8.54
C LEU A 19 47.44 106.83 8.33
N LYS A 20 48.71 106.42 8.41
CA LYS A 20 49.85 107.35 8.31
C LYS A 20 49.95 108.04 6.94
N ASP A 21 49.29 107.49 5.92
CA ASP A 21 49.17 108.05 4.56
C ASP A 21 48.00 109.06 4.43
N GLY A 22 47.29 109.37 5.51
CA GLY A 22 46.15 110.28 5.54
C GLY A 22 44.82 109.64 5.13
N THR A 23 44.82 108.38 4.68
CA THR A 23 43.58 107.68 4.32
C THR A 23 42.84 107.22 5.59
N LYS A 24 41.50 107.32 5.59
CA LYS A 24 40.68 106.83 6.72
C LYS A 24 40.26 105.39 6.45
N LYS A 25 40.56 104.50 7.38
CA LYS A 25 40.10 103.11 7.34
C LYS A 25 39.13 102.84 8.49
N THR A 26 37.96 102.32 8.15
CA THR A 26 36.95 101.89 9.13
C THR A 26 37.23 100.47 9.57
N TYR A 27 37.36 100.27 10.87
CA TYR A 27 37.44 98.95 11.49
C TYR A 27 36.10 98.65 12.12
N LYS A 28 35.62 97.41 11.96
CA LYS A 28 34.42 96.91 12.62
C LYS A 28 34.84 95.76 13.53
N THR A 29 34.42 95.79 14.78
CA THR A 29 34.56 94.67 15.70
C THR A 29 33.18 94.25 16.18
N GLU A 30 32.99 92.94 16.30
CA GLU A 30 31.79 92.32 16.86
C GLU A 30 32.16 91.67 18.19
N GLN A 31 31.39 91.95 19.23
CA GLN A 31 31.54 91.35 20.55
C GLN A 31 30.22 90.70 20.97
N ILE A 32 30.28 89.46 21.43
CA ILE A 32 29.13 88.72 21.95
C ILE A 32 29.27 88.65 23.47
N GLN A 33 28.22 89.06 24.18
CA GLN A 33 28.13 88.95 25.64
C GLN A 33 26.99 88.00 26.00
N VAL A 34 27.28 87.00 26.82
CA VAL A 34 26.27 86.12 27.42
C VAL A 34 26.06 86.55 28.86
N THR A 35 24.82 86.78 29.26
CA THR A 35 24.45 87.11 30.64
C THR A 35 23.71 85.95 31.26
N ILE A 36 24.24 85.42 32.36
CA ILE A 36 23.68 84.29 33.12
C ILE A 36 23.33 84.79 34.54
N PRO A 37 22.17 84.41 35.11
CA PRO A 37 21.85 84.71 36.50
C PRO A 37 22.88 84.11 37.46
N LYS A 38 23.26 84.85 38.51
CA LYS A 38 24.25 84.37 39.51
C LYS A 38 23.83 83.08 40.22
N SER A 39 22.53 82.85 40.39
CA SER A 39 21.99 81.64 41.01
C SER A 39 22.25 80.38 40.18
N ASP A 40 22.37 80.56 38.87
CA ASP A 40 22.40 79.47 37.89
C ASP A 40 23.79 79.33 37.26
N ASN A 41 24.76 80.17 37.68
CA ASN A 41 26.12 80.11 37.15
C ASN A 41 26.86 78.90 37.73
N ILE A 42 27.01 77.88 36.91
CA ILE A 42 27.75 76.65 37.22
C ILE A 42 29.15 76.62 36.59
N PHE A 43 29.53 77.66 35.83
CA PHE A 43 30.75 77.66 35.02
C PHE A 43 31.98 78.19 35.78
N GLU A 44 33.15 77.62 35.48
CA GLU A 44 34.45 78.02 36.03
C GLU A 44 35.17 79.06 35.13
N ASP A 45 36.16 79.77 35.68
CA ASP A 45 36.92 80.77 34.92
C ASP A 45 37.72 80.11 33.78
N LYS A 46 37.59 80.65 32.56
CA LYS A 46 38.18 80.14 31.30
C LYS A 46 37.68 78.77 30.85
N GLU A 47 36.55 78.30 31.37
CA GLU A 47 35.88 77.11 30.84
C GLU A 47 35.43 77.33 29.38
N GLU A 48 35.69 76.35 28.52
CA GLU A 48 35.18 76.36 27.15
C GLU A 48 33.73 75.87 27.15
N VAL A 49 32.82 76.71 26.65
CA VAL A 49 31.38 76.43 26.63
C VAL A 49 30.80 76.53 25.23
N ILE A 50 29.80 75.70 24.94
CA ILE A 50 29.03 75.73 23.70
C ILE A 50 27.74 76.50 23.96
N ILE A 51 27.41 77.45 23.06
CA ILE A 51 26.17 78.21 23.11
C ILE A 51 25.24 77.68 22.02
N LEU A 52 24.12 77.10 22.44
CA LEU A 52 23.04 76.68 21.56
C LEU A 52 21.88 77.67 21.67
N SER A 53 21.25 78.02 20.54
CA SER A 53 19.96 78.72 20.59
C SER A 53 18.87 77.78 21.11
N SER A 54 17.78 78.33 21.65
CA SER A 54 16.64 77.51 22.09
C SER A 54 16.11 76.62 20.95
N SER A 55 16.08 77.12 19.72
CA SER A 55 15.67 76.35 18.54
C SER A 55 16.59 75.16 18.26
N GLN A 56 17.91 75.32 18.40
CA GLN A 56 18.87 74.21 18.21
C GLN A 56 18.75 73.18 19.33
N SER A 57 18.43 73.62 20.55
CA SER A 57 18.19 72.71 21.67
C SER A 57 16.93 71.88 21.46
N GLU A 58 15.85 72.49 21.00
CA GLU A 58 14.59 71.80 20.66
C GLU A 58 14.81 70.81 19.51
N GLU A 59 15.51 71.19 18.44
CA GLU A 59 15.86 70.29 17.32
C GLU A 59 16.67 69.06 17.79
N ILE A 60 17.59 69.24 18.74
CA ILE A 60 18.37 68.13 19.32
C ILE A 60 17.46 67.21 20.13
N GLU A 61 16.54 67.76 20.92
CA GLU A 61 15.61 66.98 21.74
C GLU A 61 14.66 66.16 20.86
N ASP A 62 14.07 66.77 19.83
CA ASP A 62 13.25 66.07 18.82
C ASP A 62 14.05 64.96 18.11
N SER A 63 15.30 65.22 17.77
CA SER A 63 16.19 64.23 17.15
C SER A 63 16.47 63.05 18.08
N ILE A 64 16.63 63.29 19.39
CA ILE A 64 16.83 62.22 20.39
C ILE A 64 15.55 61.38 20.52
N GLU A 65 14.38 62.00 20.54
CA GLU A 65 13.10 61.27 20.57
C GLU A 65 12.90 60.42 19.31
N MET A 66 13.19 60.97 18.14
CA MET A 66 13.14 60.24 16.88
C MET A 66 14.10 59.06 16.86
N GLN A 67 15.32 59.22 17.39
CA GLN A 67 16.30 58.14 17.50
C GLN A 67 15.77 57.00 18.40
N ARG A 68 15.17 57.33 19.56
CA ARG A 68 14.56 56.31 20.44
C ARG A 68 13.40 55.58 19.76
N ALA A 69 12.57 56.31 19.00
CA ALA A 69 11.47 55.70 18.25
C ALA A 69 12.00 54.73 17.17
N LEU A 70 13.08 55.11 16.48
CA LEU A 70 13.76 54.24 15.50
C LEU A 70 14.39 53.01 16.14
N GLU A 71 15.03 53.15 17.31
CA GLU A 71 15.58 52.02 18.07
C GLU A 71 14.49 51.03 18.45
N LEU A 72 13.36 51.52 18.98
CA LEU A 72 12.20 50.67 19.30
C LEU A 72 11.65 49.99 18.04
N PHE A 73 11.51 50.72 16.94
CA PHE A 73 11.03 50.14 15.69
C PHE A 73 11.96 49.03 15.17
N ASN A 74 13.28 49.24 15.22
CA ASN A 74 14.25 48.22 14.83
C ASN A 74 14.11 46.96 15.70
N THR A 75 13.93 47.10 17.01
CA THR A 75 13.71 45.93 17.88
C THR A 75 12.45 45.16 17.52
N MET A 76 11.35 45.86 17.17
CA MET A 76 10.12 45.19 16.73
C MET A 76 10.32 44.45 15.41
N VAL A 77 11.05 45.06 14.47
CA VAL A 77 11.37 44.42 13.18
C VAL A 77 12.27 43.20 13.37
N GLU A 78 13.24 43.26 14.29
CA GLU A 78 14.07 42.10 14.65
C GLU A 78 13.23 40.95 15.24
N ASP A 79 12.30 41.26 16.15
CA ASP A 79 11.38 40.28 16.72
C ASP A 79 10.48 39.64 15.64
N ASP A 80 9.90 40.45 14.75
CA ASP A 80 9.08 39.95 13.64
C ASP A 80 9.88 39.07 12.68
N ASN A 81 11.12 39.44 12.36
CA ASN A 81 12.01 38.64 11.52
C ASN A 81 12.34 37.30 12.17
N GLN A 82 12.59 37.29 13.49
CA GLN A 82 12.86 36.06 14.23
C GLN A 82 11.66 35.12 14.21
N GLN A 83 10.45 35.65 14.41
CA GLN A 83 9.21 34.86 14.32
C GLN A 83 9.01 34.27 12.93
N LEU A 84 9.22 35.07 11.88
CA LEU A 84 9.15 34.59 10.49
C LEU A 84 10.18 33.50 10.21
N GLU A 85 11.39 33.62 10.73
CA GLU A 85 12.44 32.60 10.57
C GLU A 85 12.06 31.28 11.26
N ASP A 86 11.50 31.36 12.46
CA ASP A 86 11.03 30.19 13.21
C ASP A 86 9.87 29.48 12.48
N GLU A 87 8.90 30.24 11.96
CA GLU A 87 7.81 29.69 11.14
C GLU A 87 8.34 29.02 9.86
N LEU A 88 9.28 29.67 9.18
CA LEU A 88 9.88 29.15 7.96
C LEU A 88 10.64 27.84 8.22
N ASN A 89 11.38 27.76 9.33
CA ASN A 89 12.07 26.54 9.74
C ASN A 89 11.09 25.41 10.09
N LYS A 90 9.98 25.74 10.77
CA LYS A 90 8.92 24.77 11.04
C LYS A 90 8.29 24.23 9.75
N LEU A 91 7.94 25.11 8.82
CA LEU A 91 7.37 24.71 7.52
C LEU A 91 8.36 23.84 6.72
N LYS A 92 9.66 24.17 6.72
CA LYS A 92 10.69 23.33 6.09
C LYS A 92 10.73 21.93 6.70
N GLY A 93 10.70 21.81 8.02
CA GLY A 93 10.67 20.52 8.70
C GLY A 93 9.42 19.69 8.35
N GLU A 94 8.25 20.33 8.30
CA GLU A 94 7.01 19.66 7.87
C GLU A 94 7.09 19.18 6.41
N LEU A 95 7.70 19.98 5.53
CA LEU A 95 7.90 19.64 4.12
C LEU A 95 8.84 18.42 3.98
N GLU A 96 9.94 18.37 4.71
CA GLU A 96 10.85 17.22 4.74
C GLU A 96 10.16 15.93 5.20
N ILE A 97 9.37 16.01 6.29
CA ILE A 97 8.59 14.87 6.79
C ILE A 97 7.58 14.39 5.74
N ASN A 98 6.89 15.32 5.08
CA ASN A 98 5.92 14.97 4.05
C ASN A 98 6.59 14.35 2.81
N ASN A 99 7.76 14.83 2.40
CA ASN A 99 8.54 14.22 1.33
C ASN A 99 8.94 12.78 1.67
N SER A 100 9.43 12.54 2.90
CA SER A 100 9.76 11.18 3.35
C SER A 100 8.54 10.25 3.28
N LYS A 101 7.36 10.72 3.70
CA LYS A 101 6.12 9.93 3.61
C LYS A 101 5.73 9.64 2.17
N ILE A 102 5.94 10.58 1.25
CA ILE A 102 5.68 10.37 -0.19
C ILE A 102 6.59 9.26 -0.72
N ASP A 103 7.87 9.27 -0.37
CA ASP A 103 8.83 8.23 -0.79
C ASP A 103 8.47 6.85 -0.24
N ASP A 104 8.02 6.78 1.02
CA ASP A 104 7.51 5.55 1.63
C ASP A 104 6.27 5.01 0.89
N TYR A 105 5.32 5.89 0.59
CA TYR A 105 4.12 5.50 -0.16
C TYR A 105 4.45 5.06 -1.59
N ASN A 106 5.39 5.73 -2.27
CA ASN A 106 5.84 5.35 -3.60
C ASN A 106 6.50 3.96 -3.60
N SER A 107 7.30 3.67 -2.58
CA SER A 107 7.92 2.35 -2.39
C SER A 107 6.85 1.27 -2.20
N LYS A 108 5.87 1.53 -1.32
CA LYS A 108 4.75 0.60 -1.09
C LYS A 108 3.88 0.37 -2.33
N ILE A 109 3.65 1.41 -3.13
CA ILE A 109 2.92 1.29 -4.41
C ILE A 109 3.70 0.40 -5.38
N LYS A 110 5.03 0.53 -5.44
CA LYS A 110 5.88 -0.31 -6.28
C LYS A 110 5.80 -1.78 -5.87
N ASP A 111 5.86 -2.06 -4.58
CA ASP A 111 5.76 -3.42 -4.05
C ASP A 111 4.39 -4.04 -4.35
N LEU A 112 3.30 -3.28 -4.13
CA LEU A 112 1.95 -3.74 -4.46
C LEU A 112 1.75 -4.00 -5.96
N LYS A 113 2.40 -3.23 -6.84
CA LYS A 113 2.37 -3.49 -8.28
C LYS A 113 3.06 -4.80 -8.64
N LEU A 114 4.21 -5.09 -8.03
CA LEU A 114 4.91 -6.37 -8.23
C LEU A 114 4.05 -7.54 -7.75
N GLU A 115 3.44 -7.43 -6.57
CA GLU A 115 2.56 -8.47 -6.03
C GLU A 115 1.34 -8.71 -6.94
N LEU A 116 0.76 -7.63 -7.49
CA LEU A 116 -0.36 -7.71 -8.43
C LEU A 116 0.06 -8.41 -9.74
N GLU A 117 1.24 -8.11 -10.28
CA GLU A 117 1.78 -8.80 -11.45
C GLU A 117 1.98 -10.30 -11.20
N GLU A 118 2.46 -10.68 -10.01
CA GLU A 118 2.60 -12.08 -9.63
C GLU A 118 1.25 -12.80 -9.53
N TYR A 119 0.25 -12.18 -8.89
CA TYR A 119 -1.10 -12.75 -8.85
C TYR A 119 -1.72 -12.88 -10.24
N ASN A 120 -1.53 -11.92 -11.13
CA ASN A 120 -2.00 -12.00 -12.50
C ASN A 120 -1.37 -13.17 -13.26
N LYS A 121 -0.05 -13.37 -13.13
CA LYS A 121 0.64 -14.53 -13.73
C LYS A 121 0.09 -15.84 -13.18
N LYS A 122 -0.14 -15.91 -11.87
CA LYS A 122 -0.74 -17.09 -11.22
C LYS A 122 -2.16 -17.34 -11.73
N ASN A 123 -2.95 -16.30 -11.94
CA ASN A 123 -4.32 -16.42 -12.42
C ASN A 123 -4.35 -16.94 -13.87
N HIS A 124 -3.51 -16.40 -14.75
CA HIS A 124 -3.35 -16.90 -16.12
C HIS A 124 -2.96 -18.38 -16.15
N PHE A 125 -2.00 -18.78 -15.32
CA PHE A 125 -1.61 -20.19 -15.20
C PHE A 125 -2.76 -21.10 -14.76
N LEU A 126 -3.60 -20.64 -13.83
CA LEU A 126 -4.78 -21.39 -13.39
C LEU A 126 -5.87 -21.45 -14.46
N GLU A 127 -6.06 -20.38 -15.23
CA GLU A 127 -6.98 -20.33 -16.37
C GLU A 127 -6.57 -21.34 -17.46
N ASP A 128 -5.29 -21.37 -17.82
CA ASP A 128 -4.73 -22.35 -18.76
C ASP A 128 -4.99 -23.78 -18.27
N LYS A 129 -4.66 -24.06 -17.00
CA LYS A 129 -4.89 -25.38 -16.40
C LYS A 129 -6.37 -25.78 -16.37
N CYS A 130 -7.27 -24.83 -16.15
CA CYS A 130 -8.71 -25.08 -16.22
C CYS A 130 -9.17 -25.38 -17.64
N SER A 131 -8.58 -24.73 -18.64
CA SER A 131 -8.85 -25.02 -20.05
C SER A 131 -8.41 -26.43 -20.42
N ASP A 132 -7.19 -26.82 -20.02
CA ASP A 132 -6.66 -28.16 -20.26
C ASP A 132 -7.53 -29.25 -19.63
N LEU A 133 -7.95 -29.06 -18.38
CA LEU A 133 -8.85 -29.99 -17.69
C LEU A 133 -10.21 -30.10 -18.37
N LYS A 134 -10.74 -29.00 -18.92
CA LYS A 134 -11.99 -29.05 -19.70
C LYS A 134 -11.83 -29.87 -20.97
N MET A 135 -10.72 -29.71 -21.69
CA MET A 135 -10.44 -30.53 -22.88
C MET A 135 -10.35 -32.01 -22.52
N GLN A 136 -9.64 -32.34 -21.44
CA GLN A 136 -9.55 -33.73 -20.96
C GLN A 136 -10.93 -34.32 -20.63
N ILE A 137 -11.80 -33.55 -19.98
CA ILE A 137 -13.17 -34.00 -19.66
C ILE A 137 -13.97 -34.30 -20.93
N GLU A 138 -13.86 -33.46 -21.96
CA GLU A 138 -14.57 -33.70 -23.23
C GLU A 138 -14.01 -34.92 -23.98
N GLU A 139 -12.70 -35.14 -23.95
CA GLU A 139 -12.09 -36.36 -24.47
C GLU A 139 -12.61 -37.60 -23.72
N ASP A 140 -12.56 -37.57 -22.38
CA ASP A 140 -13.03 -38.67 -21.55
C ASP A 140 -14.51 -38.98 -21.81
N LYS A 141 -15.38 -37.97 -21.94
CA LYS A 141 -16.79 -38.15 -22.34
C LYS A 141 -16.93 -38.87 -23.68
N ALA A 142 -16.19 -38.43 -24.70
CA ALA A 142 -16.23 -39.07 -26.01
C ALA A 142 -15.78 -40.55 -25.94
N THR A 143 -14.78 -40.86 -25.10
CA THR A 143 -14.37 -42.25 -24.87
C THR A 143 -15.47 -43.08 -24.20
N ILE A 144 -16.18 -42.51 -23.23
CA ILE A 144 -17.30 -43.18 -22.54
C ILE A 144 -18.41 -43.48 -23.54
N GLU A 145 -18.85 -42.51 -24.34
CA GLU A 145 -19.90 -42.70 -25.35
C GLU A 145 -19.52 -43.81 -26.36
N SER A 146 -18.25 -43.86 -26.78
CA SER A 146 -17.73 -44.92 -27.65
C SER A 146 -17.80 -46.31 -26.99
N LEU A 147 -17.44 -46.40 -25.70
CA LEU A 147 -17.50 -47.65 -24.94
C LEU A 147 -18.96 -48.10 -24.72
N GLU A 148 -19.87 -47.18 -24.41
CA GLU A 148 -21.29 -47.47 -24.26
C GLU A 148 -21.89 -48.03 -25.55
N SER A 149 -21.55 -47.45 -26.71
CA SER A 149 -21.96 -48.00 -28.02
C SER A 149 -21.47 -49.43 -28.21
N LYS A 150 -20.18 -49.70 -27.92
CA LYS A 150 -19.61 -51.06 -28.03
C LYS A 150 -20.28 -52.05 -27.09
N ILE A 151 -20.66 -51.63 -25.88
CA ILE A 151 -21.40 -52.47 -24.93
C ILE A 151 -22.78 -52.81 -25.49
N LYS A 152 -23.49 -51.82 -26.05
CA LYS A 152 -24.81 -52.03 -26.67
C LYS A 152 -24.73 -53.03 -27.84
N ASP A 153 -23.73 -52.90 -28.70
CA ASP A 153 -23.51 -53.82 -29.82
C ASP A 153 -23.23 -55.25 -29.33
N LYS A 154 -22.37 -55.40 -28.32
CA LYS A 154 -22.10 -56.71 -27.70
C LYS A 154 -23.35 -57.31 -27.07
N ASN A 155 -24.17 -56.52 -26.40
CA ASN A 155 -25.43 -56.99 -25.82
C ASN A 155 -26.41 -57.47 -26.89
N PHE A 156 -26.48 -56.79 -28.04
CA PHE A 156 -27.29 -57.24 -29.17
C PHE A 156 -26.81 -58.61 -29.69
N ILE A 157 -25.49 -58.79 -29.86
CA ILE A 157 -24.90 -60.06 -30.28
C ILE A 157 -25.21 -61.18 -29.27
N ILE A 158 -25.08 -60.91 -27.96
CA ILE A 158 -25.41 -61.87 -26.91
C ILE A 158 -26.89 -62.28 -26.98
N SER A 159 -27.80 -61.33 -27.20
CA SER A 159 -29.23 -61.60 -27.37
C SER A 159 -29.49 -62.52 -28.56
N ASP A 160 -28.91 -62.23 -29.72
CA ASP A 160 -29.07 -63.05 -30.93
C ASP A 160 -28.50 -64.47 -30.74
N LEU A 161 -27.35 -64.60 -30.08
CA LEU A 161 -26.78 -65.90 -29.73
C LEU A 161 -27.67 -66.69 -28.77
N ASN A 162 -28.28 -66.03 -27.78
CA ASN A 162 -29.23 -66.67 -26.86
C ASN A 162 -30.50 -67.14 -27.58
N ASP A 163 -31.05 -66.35 -28.50
CA ASP A 163 -32.20 -66.76 -29.31
C ASP A 163 -31.86 -67.97 -30.19
N ASN A 164 -30.66 -68.00 -30.76
CA ASN A 164 -30.18 -69.13 -31.54
C ASN A 164 -29.97 -70.38 -30.68
N LEU A 165 -29.44 -70.24 -29.46
CA LEU A 165 -29.32 -71.34 -28.49
C LEU A 165 -30.69 -71.90 -28.10
N ASN A 166 -31.67 -71.04 -27.82
CA ASN A 166 -33.03 -71.46 -27.49
C ASN A 166 -33.67 -72.26 -28.63
N LYS A 167 -33.57 -71.78 -29.88
CA LYS A 167 -34.04 -72.53 -31.06
C LYS A 167 -33.34 -73.87 -31.22
N LEU A 168 -32.04 -73.95 -30.92
CA LEU A 168 -31.29 -75.20 -31.00
C LEU A 168 -31.74 -76.19 -29.92
N ASN A 169 -31.95 -75.71 -28.69
CA ASN A 169 -32.49 -76.52 -27.59
C ASN A 169 -33.89 -77.05 -27.92
N GLU A 170 -34.79 -76.22 -28.45
CA GLU A 170 -36.11 -76.68 -28.91
C GLU A 170 -36.01 -77.79 -29.97
N LYS A 171 -35.07 -77.67 -30.91
CA LYS A 171 -34.81 -78.73 -31.92
C LYS A 171 -34.29 -80.02 -31.27
N ILE A 172 -33.40 -79.90 -30.29
CA ILE A 172 -32.87 -81.04 -29.54
C ILE A 172 -34.01 -81.73 -28.79
N ASP A 173 -34.86 -80.97 -28.08
CA ASP A 173 -35.99 -81.49 -27.33
C ASP A 173 -37.01 -82.18 -28.24
N ALA A 174 -37.32 -81.59 -29.40
CA ALA A 174 -38.19 -82.21 -30.40
C ALA A 174 -37.60 -83.52 -30.94
N LYS A 175 -36.28 -83.56 -31.19
CA LYS A 175 -35.58 -84.76 -31.65
C LYS A 175 -35.53 -85.84 -30.58
N ASN A 176 -35.25 -85.48 -29.32
CA ASN A 176 -35.27 -86.38 -28.18
C ASN A 176 -36.66 -86.97 -27.95
N SER A 177 -37.72 -86.15 -28.07
CA SER A 177 -39.11 -86.61 -28.00
C SER A 177 -39.44 -87.61 -29.12
N SER A 178 -38.92 -87.35 -30.34
CA SER A 178 -39.08 -88.27 -31.47
C SER A 178 -38.33 -89.59 -31.26
N LEU A 179 -37.15 -89.55 -30.62
CA LEU A 179 -36.31 -90.71 -30.34
C LEU A 179 -36.88 -91.57 -29.21
N LEU A 180 -37.47 -90.94 -28.18
CA LEU A 180 -38.27 -91.63 -27.16
C LEU A 180 -39.54 -92.25 -27.76
N GLY A 181 -40.18 -91.57 -28.72
CA GLY A 181 -41.30 -92.11 -29.49
C GLY A 181 -40.94 -93.29 -30.40
N SER A 182 -39.71 -93.33 -30.94
CA SER A 182 -39.23 -94.46 -31.75
C SER A 182 -38.73 -95.64 -30.93
N ASN A 183 -38.36 -95.45 -29.66
CA ASN A 183 -37.85 -96.49 -28.77
C ASN A 183 -38.92 -97.18 -27.91
N PHE A 184 -40.22 -96.96 -28.18
CA PHE A 184 -41.31 -97.62 -27.45
C PHE A 184 -41.80 -98.93 -28.10
N ILE A 185 -40.92 -99.64 -28.84
CA ILE A 185 -41.15 -101.05 -29.21
C ILE A 185 -39.82 -101.80 -29.06
N GLY A 186 -39.63 -102.46 -27.92
CA GLY A 186 -38.52 -103.41 -27.72
C GLY A 186 -38.09 -103.54 -26.27
N GLU A 187 -38.44 -104.67 -25.64
CA GLU A 187 -37.93 -105.11 -24.35
C GLU A 187 -36.39 -105.27 -24.35
N SER A 188 -35.80 -105.06 -23.16
CA SER A 188 -34.53 -105.61 -22.66
C SER A 188 -33.21 -105.21 -23.35
N ASN A 189 -32.32 -104.55 -22.61
CA ASN A 189 -31.18 -105.18 -21.93
C ASN A 189 -30.33 -104.12 -21.21
N GLU A 190 -29.73 -104.55 -20.10
CA GLU A 190 -28.68 -103.85 -19.34
C GLU A 190 -27.48 -103.52 -20.23
N ASP A 191 -26.69 -102.55 -19.76
CA ASP A 191 -25.35 -102.15 -20.23
C ASP A 191 -25.31 -101.11 -21.37
N ASP A 192 -25.33 -99.84 -20.99
CA ASP A 192 -24.42 -98.84 -21.54
C ASP A 192 -24.19 -97.71 -20.54
N VAL A 193 -23.11 -97.88 -19.76
CA VAL A 193 -22.62 -96.90 -18.79
C VAL A 193 -22.16 -95.65 -19.52
N ILE A 194 -22.86 -94.54 -19.25
CA ILE A 194 -22.50 -93.19 -19.68
C ILE A 194 -21.17 -92.80 -19.03
N ALA A 195 -20.10 -92.73 -19.83
CA ALA A 195 -18.84 -92.13 -19.42
C ALA A 195 -18.95 -90.60 -19.51
N LEU A 196 -19.44 -89.97 -18.44
CA LEU A 196 -19.26 -88.54 -18.20
C LEU A 196 -17.81 -88.28 -17.80
N SER A 197 -17.10 -87.49 -18.61
CA SER A 197 -15.81 -86.94 -18.22
C SER A 197 -15.97 -85.98 -17.03
N PRO A 198 -14.99 -85.89 -16.11
CA PRO A 198 -15.10 -84.99 -14.96
C PRO A 198 -15.08 -83.55 -15.45
N ILE A 199 -16.07 -82.75 -15.02
CA ILE A 199 -16.03 -81.30 -15.16
C ILE A 199 -14.81 -80.80 -14.38
N GLN A 200 -13.86 -80.21 -15.11
CA GLN A 200 -12.73 -79.52 -14.51
C GLN A 200 -13.24 -78.41 -13.60
N SER A 201 -12.81 -78.45 -12.34
CA SER A 201 -12.98 -77.39 -11.35
C SER A 201 -12.60 -76.05 -11.98
N ILE A 202 -13.59 -75.16 -12.17
CA ILE A 202 -13.35 -73.74 -12.43
C ILE A 202 -12.91 -73.14 -11.10
N ALA A 203 -11.64 -73.32 -10.78
CA ALA A 203 -10.94 -72.55 -9.77
C ALA A 203 -9.81 -71.84 -10.52
N ASP A 204 -10.04 -70.56 -10.82
CA ASP A 204 -9.02 -69.51 -10.94
C ASP A 204 -9.76 -68.22 -11.30
N TYR A 205 -10.47 -67.65 -10.31
CA TYR A 205 -10.88 -66.25 -10.39
C TYR A 205 -9.66 -65.41 -10.03
N ASP A 206 -9.16 -64.65 -11.00
CA ASP A 206 -7.99 -63.79 -10.86
C ASP A 206 -8.30 -62.60 -9.94
N TYR A 207 -8.07 -62.79 -8.64
CA TYR A 207 -8.30 -61.80 -7.57
C TYR A 207 -7.35 -60.60 -7.63
N THR A 208 -6.37 -60.59 -8.54
CA THR A 208 -5.40 -59.50 -8.67
C THR A 208 -6.09 -58.18 -9.01
N HIS A 209 -7.08 -58.19 -9.89
CA HIS A 209 -7.83 -56.99 -10.28
C HIS A 209 -8.62 -56.37 -9.12
N TYR A 210 -9.19 -57.21 -8.25
CA TYR A 210 -9.90 -56.75 -7.05
C TYR A 210 -8.95 -56.14 -6.01
N ILE A 211 -7.78 -56.75 -5.81
CA ILE A 211 -6.75 -56.24 -4.90
C ILE A 211 -6.20 -54.89 -5.38
N ASP A 212 -6.00 -54.72 -6.69
CA ASP A 212 -5.53 -53.45 -7.26
C ASP A 212 -6.58 -52.35 -7.14
N LEU A 213 -7.85 -52.67 -7.35
CA LEU A 213 -8.95 -51.73 -7.15
C LEU A 213 -9.06 -51.30 -5.67
N GLN A 214 -8.89 -52.23 -4.73
CA GLN A 214 -8.88 -51.92 -3.30
C GLN A 214 -7.70 -51.00 -2.91
N ARG A 215 -6.52 -51.21 -3.50
CA ARG A 215 -5.36 -50.33 -3.30
C ARG A 215 -5.61 -48.92 -3.83
N GLN A 216 -6.21 -48.80 -5.02
CA GLN A 216 -6.55 -47.50 -5.61
C GLN A 216 -7.59 -46.76 -4.75
N TYR A 217 -8.60 -47.47 -4.25
CA TYR A 217 -9.60 -46.90 -3.35
C TYR A 217 -8.97 -46.35 -2.06
N ILE A 218 -8.10 -47.11 -1.40
CA ILE A 218 -7.39 -46.66 -0.19
C ILE A 218 -6.52 -45.43 -0.48
N ALA A 219 -5.80 -45.42 -1.61
CA ALA A 219 -4.98 -44.28 -2.00
C ALA A 219 -5.81 -43.01 -2.26
N LEU A 220 -7.00 -43.16 -2.85
CA LEU A 220 -7.93 -42.06 -3.07
C LEU A 220 -8.51 -41.54 -1.76
N LEU A 221 -8.85 -42.44 -0.83
CA LEU A 221 -9.37 -42.09 0.49
C LEU A 221 -8.34 -41.24 1.28
N ASN A 222 -7.07 -41.66 1.29
CA ASN A 222 -5.99 -40.93 1.94
C ASN A 222 -5.77 -39.53 1.32
N LYS A 223 -5.87 -39.40 0.00
CA LYS A 223 -5.80 -38.10 -0.69
C LYS A 223 -6.96 -37.19 -0.30
N TYR A 224 -8.16 -37.75 -0.21
CA TYR A 224 -9.35 -37.00 0.20
C TYR A 224 -9.24 -36.49 1.64
N GLU A 225 -8.79 -37.33 2.58
CA GLU A 225 -8.56 -36.94 3.97
C GLU A 225 -7.53 -35.82 4.08
N LYS A 226 -6.40 -35.94 3.38
CA LYS A 226 -5.39 -34.88 3.36
C LYS A 226 -5.93 -33.58 2.79
N SER A 227 -6.72 -33.64 1.72
CA SER A 227 -7.33 -32.44 1.14
C SER A 227 -8.38 -31.79 2.05
N GLN A 228 -9.07 -32.58 2.88
CA GLN A 228 -9.98 -32.06 3.91
C GLN A 228 -9.22 -31.34 5.03
N GLU A 229 -8.09 -31.90 5.46
CA GLU A 229 -7.20 -31.27 6.45
C GLU A 229 -6.63 -29.94 5.94
N ASP A 230 -6.14 -29.92 4.69
CA ASP A 230 -5.63 -28.70 4.05
C ASP A 230 -6.73 -27.62 3.94
N LEU A 231 -7.95 -28.01 3.57
CA LEU A 231 -9.10 -27.10 3.50
C LEU A 231 -9.47 -26.53 4.88
N TYR A 232 -9.44 -27.37 5.93
CA TYR A 232 -9.67 -26.91 7.29
C TYR A 232 -8.63 -25.87 7.72
N ASN A 233 -7.35 -26.16 7.47
CA ASN A 233 -6.25 -25.26 7.79
C ASN A 233 -6.38 -23.91 7.06
N GLU A 234 -6.80 -23.91 5.79
CA GLU A 234 -7.02 -22.64 5.08
C GLU A 234 -8.23 -21.85 5.59
N LYS A 235 -9.32 -22.53 5.97
CA LYS A 235 -10.45 -21.83 6.62
C LYS A 235 -10.02 -21.13 7.91
N VAL A 236 -9.16 -21.77 8.71
CA VAL A 236 -8.61 -21.17 9.93
C VAL A 236 -7.78 -19.93 9.60
N LYS A 237 -6.92 -19.98 8.56
CA LYS A 237 -6.14 -18.80 8.14
C LYS A 237 -7.02 -17.65 7.68
N VAL A 238 -8.05 -17.92 6.88
CA VAL A 238 -9.00 -16.90 6.44
C VAL A 238 -9.69 -16.22 7.62
N ILE A 239 -10.13 -16.99 8.62
CA ILE A 239 -10.72 -16.43 9.85
C ILE A 239 -9.70 -15.56 10.60
N HIS A 240 -8.46 -16.03 10.72
CA HIS A 240 -7.38 -15.27 11.37
C HIS A 240 -7.12 -13.93 10.67
N TYR A 241 -6.95 -13.94 9.35
CA TYR A 241 -6.72 -12.71 8.58
C TYR A 241 -7.91 -11.76 8.61
N LYS A 242 -9.14 -12.28 8.59
CA LYS A 242 -10.35 -11.46 8.73
C LYS A 242 -10.38 -10.74 10.09
N ASN A 243 -10.11 -11.46 11.17
CA ASN A 243 -10.05 -10.87 12.51
C ASN A 243 -8.94 -9.82 12.62
N LEU A 244 -7.79 -10.06 11.99
CA LEU A 244 -6.68 -9.11 11.95
C LEU A 244 -7.08 -7.83 11.18
N LEU A 245 -7.74 -7.99 10.02
CA LEU A 245 -8.24 -6.89 9.20
C LEU A 245 -9.26 -6.05 9.97
N ASP A 246 -10.19 -6.68 10.70
CA ASP A 246 -11.18 -5.97 11.53
C ASP A 246 -10.51 -5.19 12.66
N LYS A 247 -9.45 -5.73 13.28
CA LYS A 247 -8.64 -5.00 14.28
C LYS A 247 -7.94 -3.80 13.65
N PHE A 248 -7.33 -3.96 12.48
CA PHE A 248 -6.69 -2.85 11.77
C PHE A 248 -7.70 -1.76 11.37
N LYS A 249 -8.88 -2.15 10.88
CA LYS A 249 -9.95 -1.22 10.55
C LYS A 249 -10.40 -0.43 11.77
N ASN A 250 -10.62 -1.10 12.90
CA ASN A 250 -10.98 -0.45 14.16
C ASN A 250 -9.87 0.47 14.70
N PHE A 251 -8.60 0.11 14.50
CA PHE A 251 -7.47 0.95 14.88
C PHE A 251 -7.43 2.24 14.06
N ILE A 252 -7.58 2.15 12.74
CA ILE A 252 -7.62 3.33 11.84
C ILE A 252 -8.80 4.24 12.21
N LEU A 253 -9.98 3.67 12.45
CA LEU A 253 -11.17 4.42 12.84
C LEU A 253 -11.07 5.13 14.21
N ARG A 254 -10.13 4.73 15.08
CA ARG A 254 -9.87 5.41 16.36
C ARG A 254 -8.86 6.56 16.25
N ILE A 255 -8.18 6.67 15.11
CA ILE A 255 -7.14 7.69 14.86
C ILE A 255 -7.72 8.91 14.11
N GLN A 256 -8.89 8.76 13.47
CA GLN A 256 -9.71 9.88 12.95
C GLN A 256 -10.63 10.43 14.04
#